data_AF-A0A975VN32-F1
#
_entry.id   AF-A0A975VN32-F1
#
_cell.length_a   1.000
_cell.length_b   1.000
_cell.length_c   1.000
_cell.angle_alpha   90.00
_cell.angle_beta   90.00
_cell.angle_gamma   90.00
#
_symmetry.space_group_name_H-M   'P 1'
#
loop_
_entity.id
_entity.type
_entity.pdbx_description
1 polymer ?
#
loop_
_entity_poly.entity_id
_entity_poly.type
_entity_poly.pdbx_seq_one_letter_code
_entity_poly.pdbx_strand_id
1 'polypeptide(L)'
;MSEHIADISSVRAKTKAARFKPLPDGVESIAAVVAEALAYLESHLAAGFKAHRSQQSLTRRGSELTQSIQLRLGSGNLSGVSVEVSAYAAVRSSKFKSWCSSEGTGYARDLLWSRQVGYLGGANDYIKWQLGDKLHRAAELNDLCLTLQTTALPSLDAWATKEAIATAVFRRTELDRIDWLMEAALWSGATATAERLLGEHLLANPQQVADCALELARFRSSGGATPLPSAISGAAYLAVRYGLSLPQ
;
A
#
# COMPACT_ATOMS: atom_id res chain seq x y z
N MET A 1 -24.71 -26.26 -8.20
CA MET A 1 -23.60 -25.33 -8.55
C MET A 1 -23.97 -24.26 -9.59
N SER A 2 -25.10 -24.32 -10.31
CA SER A 2 -25.47 -23.29 -11.31
C SER A 2 -26.31 -22.11 -10.78
N GLU A 3 -26.95 -22.24 -9.62
CA GLU A 3 -27.78 -21.16 -9.03
C GLU A 3 -26.96 -19.93 -8.59
N HIS A 4 -25.71 -20.10 -8.13
CA HIS A 4 -24.86 -18.98 -7.73
C HIS A 4 -24.33 -18.13 -8.89
N ILE A 5 -24.20 -18.70 -10.09
CA ILE A 5 -23.68 -17.99 -11.28
C ILE A 5 -24.78 -17.10 -11.90
N ALA A 6 -26.04 -17.53 -11.82
CA ALA A 6 -27.19 -16.73 -12.24
C ALA A 6 -27.36 -15.47 -11.37
N ASP A 7 -27.10 -15.60 -10.07
CA ASP A 7 -27.24 -14.51 -9.10
C ASP A 7 -26.21 -13.38 -9.35
N ILE A 8 -24.92 -13.72 -9.52
CA ILE A 8 -23.85 -12.75 -9.83
C ILE A 8 -24.09 -12.03 -11.16
N SER A 9 -24.60 -12.75 -12.17
CA SER A 9 -24.92 -12.18 -13.47
C SER A 9 -26.09 -11.19 -13.38
N SER A 10 -27.10 -11.52 -12.57
CA SER A 10 -28.25 -10.65 -12.30
C SER A 10 -27.88 -9.40 -11.50
N VAL A 11 -26.99 -9.54 -10.50
CA VAL A 11 -26.45 -8.43 -9.72
C VAL A 11 -25.61 -7.52 -10.62
N ARG A 12 -24.69 -8.07 -11.42
CA ARG A 12 -23.90 -7.30 -12.40
C ARG A 12 -24.77 -6.56 -13.41
N ALA A 13 -25.83 -7.20 -13.91
CA ALA A 13 -26.77 -6.58 -14.84
C ALA A 13 -27.55 -5.43 -14.17
N LYS A 14 -28.01 -5.61 -12.92
CA LYS A 14 -28.66 -4.56 -12.13
C LYS A 14 -27.72 -3.39 -11.82
N THR A 15 -26.47 -3.67 -11.43
CA THR A 15 -25.45 -2.65 -11.17
C THR A 15 -25.10 -1.88 -12.45
N LYS A 16 -24.99 -2.55 -13.60
CA LYS A 16 -24.72 -1.92 -14.90
C LYS A 16 -25.90 -1.08 -15.39
N ALA A 17 -27.14 -1.53 -15.18
CA ALA A 17 -28.35 -0.81 -15.53
C ALA A 17 -28.65 0.38 -14.60
N ALA A 18 -28.23 0.32 -13.34
CA ALA A 18 -28.38 1.39 -12.36
C ALA A 18 -27.32 2.50 -12.51
N ARG A 19 -26.14 2.19 -13.06
CA ARG A 19 -25.01 3.13 -13.19
C ARG A 19 -25.31 4.39 -14.03
N PHE A 20 -26.31 4.32 -14.91
CA PHE A 20 -26.70 5.42 -15.81
C PHE A 20 -28.14 5.91 -15.60
N LYS A 21 -28.84 5.38 -14.58
CA LYS A 21 -30.16 5.91 -14.21
C LYS A 21 -29.98 7.11 -13.28
N PRO A 22 -30.80 8.16 -13.42
CA PRO A 22 -30.85 9.23 -12.43
C PRO A 22 -31.08 8.60 -11.05
N LEU A 23 -30.31 9.06 -10.06
CA LEU A 23 -30.57 8.65 -8.68
C LEU A 23 -31.95 9.19 -8.27
N PRO A 24 -32.77 8.40 -7.57
CA PRO A 24 -34.03 8.91 -7.02
C PRO A 24 -33.77 10.12 -6.11
N ASP A 25 -34.72 11.05 -6.05
CA ASP A 25 -34.60 12.22 -5.18
C ASP A 25 -34.36 11.80 -3.72
N GLY A 26 -33.39 12.45 -3.07
CA GLY A 26 -32.99 12.15 -1.70
C GLY A 26 -31.98 11.00 -1.54
N VAL A 27 -31.65 10.27 -2.62
CA VAL A 27 -30.62 9.22 -2.59
C VAL A 27 -29.22 9.80 -2.76
N GLU A 28 -28.36 9.57 -1.77
CA GLU A 28 -26.97 9.98 -1.85
C GLU A 28 -26.18 9.07 -2.81
N SER A 29 -25.38 9.68 -3.66
CA SER A 29 -24.41 8.95 -4.47
C SER A 29 -23.25 8.45 -3.61
N ILE A 30 -22.64 7.31 -3.99
CA ILE A 30 -21.40 6.82 -3.36
C ILE A 30 -20.33 7.92 -3.33
N ALA A 31 -20.20 8.69 -4.41
CA ALA A 31 -19.21 9.76 -4.49
C ALA A 31 -19.46 10.88 -3.46
N ALA A 32 -20.72 11.22 -3.19
CA ALA A 32 -21.09 12.21 -2.18
C ALA A 32 -20.74 11.71 -0.77
N VAL A 33 -21.09 10.45 -0.45
CA VAL A 33 -20.77 9.84 0.85
C VAL A 33 -19.26 9.79 1.08
N VAL A 34 -18.47 9.40 0.08
CA VAL A 34 -17.00 9.38 0.19
C VAL A 34 -16.41 10.79 0.29
N ALA A 35 -16.96 11.77 -0.43
CA ALA A 35 -16.50 13.15 -0.33
C ALA A 35 -16.76 13.75 1.06
N GLU A 36 -17.92 13.44 1.66
CA GLU A 36 -18.25 13.79 3.03
C GLU A 36 -17.27 13.15 4.01
N ALA A 37 -17.01 11.84 3.87
CA ALA A 37 -16.04 11.12 4.70
C ALA A 37 -14.64 11.74 4.63
N LEU A 38 -14.16 12.09 3.44
CA LEU A 38 -12.85 12.73 3.29
C LEU A 38 -12.81 14.12 3.92
N ALA A 39 -13.87 14.92 3.79
CA ALA A 39 -13.96 16.23 4.43
C ALA A 39 -13.98 16.10 5.96
N TYR A 40 -14.70 15.10 6.48
CA TYR A 40 -14.70 14.75 7.90
C TYR A 40 -13.28 14.45 8.39
N LEU A 41 -12.60 13.51 7.72
CA LEU A 41 -11.25 13.09 8.10
C LEU A 41 -10.22 14.22 7.96
N GLU A 42 -10.29 15.04 6.90
CA GLU A 42 -9.43 16.22 6.75
C GLU A 42 -9.56 17.18 7.94
N SER A 43 -10.80 17.38 8.43
CA SER A 43 -11.07 18.29 9.55
C SER A 43 -10.62 17.72 10.90
N HIS A 44 -10.69 16.40 11.10
CA HIS A 44 -10.50 15.76 12.41
C HIS A 44 -9.13 15.09 12.61
N LEU A 45 -8.40 14.73 11.55
CA LEU A 45 -7.08 14.11 11.71
C LEU A 45 -6.02 15.09 12.24
N ALA A 46 -6.22 16.40 12.12
CA ALA A 46 -5.36 17.47 12.64
C ALA A 46 -3.85 17.34 12.30
N ALA A 47 -3.50 16.57 11.27
CA ALA A 47 -2.13 16.15 10.98
C ALA A 47 -1.54 16.76 9.70
N GLY A 48 -2.19 17.80 9.12
CA GLY A 48 -1.73 18.47 7.90
C GLY A 48 -2.09 17.76 6.59
N PHE A 49 -2.99 16.78 6.64
CA PHE A 49 -3.52 16.13 5.44
C PHE A 49 -4.51 17.03 4.69
N LYS A 50 -4.54 16.87 3.36
CA LYS A 50 -5.48 17.54 2.45
C LYS A 50 -6.24 16.53 1.61
N ALA A 51 -7.56 16.70 1.48
CA ALA A 51 -8.38 15.77 0.71
C ALA A 51 -8.24 15.98 -0.80
N HIS A 52 -7.98 14.88 -1.52
CA HIS A 52 -8.08 14.75 -2.96
C HIS A 52 -9.30 13.90 -3.31
N ARG A 53 -10.45 14.56 -3.43
CA ARG A 53 -11.76 13.89 -3.61
C ARG A 53 -11.83 12.98 -4.84
N SER A 54 -11.23 13.37 -5.96
CA SER A 54 -11.19 12.57 -7.18
C SER A 54 -10.39 11.27 -7.04
N GLN A 55 -9.39 11.26 -6.16
CA GLN A 55 -8.55 10.09 -5.88
C GLN A 55 -8.96 9.34 -4.61
N GLN A 56 -10.07 9.75 -3.99
CA GLN A 56 -10.59 9.15 -2.77
C GLN A 56 -9.53 9.07 -1.65
N SER A 57 -8.69 10.11 -1.52
CA SER A 57 -7.53 10.06 -0.64
C SER A 57 -7.28 11.37 0.10
N LEU A 58 -6.54 11.26 1.19
CA LEU A 58 -5.94 12.34 1.95
C LEU A 58 -4.44 12.29 1.69
N THR A 59 -3.79 13.42 1.42
CA THR A 59 -2.33 13.46 1.26
C THR A 59 -1.68 14.52 2.14
N ARG A 60 -0.46 14.21 2.59
CA ARG A 60 0.43 15.12 3.31
C ARG A 60 1.79 15.06 2.65
N ARG A 61 2.32 16.21 2.25
CA ARG A 61 3.65 16.30 1.62
C ARG A 61 4.70 16.68 2.67
N GLY A 62 5.73 15.87 2.78
CA GLY A 62 7.02 16.23 3.36
C GLY A 62 7.98 16.76 2.28
N SER A 63 9.25 16.90 2.63
CA SER A 63 10.29 17.41 1.73
C SER A 63 10.55 16.47 0.54
N GLU A 64 10.65 15.16 0.79
CA GLU A 64 10.96 14.15 -0.23
C GLU A 64 9.90 13.05 -0.36
N LEU A 65 8.97 13.01 0.59
CA LEU A 65 8.00 11.94 0.76
C LEU A 65 6.58 12.52 0.73
N THR A 66 5.67 11.79 0.09
CA THR A 66 4.23 12.04 0.14
C THR A 66 3.58 10.90 0.88
N GLN A 67 2.98 11.21 2.03
CA GLN A 67 2.16 10.27 2.78
C GLN A 67 0.72 10.41 2.31
N SER A 68 0.01 9.28 2.23
CA SER A 68 -1.39 9.27 1.83
C SER A 68 -2.20 8.25 2.61
N ILE A 69 -3.47 8.57 2.84
CA ILE A 69 -4.50 7.65 3.30
C ILE A 69 -5.52 7.55 2.16
N GLN A 70 -5.69 6.35 1.61
CA GLN A 70 -6.62 6.09 0.50
C GLN A 70 -7.82 5.30 1.00
N LEU A 71 -9.02 5.79 0.69
CA LEU A 71 -10.25 5.04 0.89
C LEU A 71 -10.50 4.19 -0.36
N ARG A 72 -10.60 2.88 -0.20
CA ARG A 72 -10.97 1.93 -1.26
C ARG A 72 -12.38 1.44 -1.05
N LEU A 73 -13.18 1.58 -2.10
CA LEU A 73 -14.57 1.14 -2.12
C LEU A 73 -14.66 -0.38 -2.31
N GLY A 74 -15.59 -1.00 -1.58
CA GLY A 74 -15.99 -2.37 -1.82
C GLY A 74 -16.67 -2.55 -3.18
N SER A 75 -16.48 -3.70 -3.82
CA SER A 75 -17.11 -4.00 -5.13
C SER A 75 -18.63 -4.12 -5.07
N GLY A 76 -19.20 -4.30 -3.87
CA GLY A 76 -20.63 -4.42 -3.62
C GLY A 76 -21.34 -3.09 -3.33
N ASN A 77 -20.65 -1.95 -3.41
CA ASN A 77 -21.24 -0.66 -3.08
C ASN A 77 -22.36 -0.27 -4.05
N LEU A 78 -23.44 0.27 -3.50
CA LEU A 78 -24.64 0.67 -4.23
C LEU A 78 -25.20 1.96 -3.60
N SER A 79 -25.33 3.01 -4.40
CA SER A 79 -25.89 4.30 -3.95
C SER A 79 -27.25 4.11 -3.29
N GLY A 80 -27.45 4.75 -2.13
CA GLY A 80 -28.67 4.63 -1.32
C GLY A 80 -28.84 3.34 -0.54
N VAL A 81 -27.90 2.38 -0.65
CA VAL A 81 -28.04 1.06 0.00
C VAL A 81 -26.81 0.73 0.85
N SER A 82 -25.62 0.77 0.27
CA SER A 82 -24.38 0.36 0.95
C SER A 82 -23.18 1.10 0.41
N VAL A 83 -22.35 1.64 1.30
CA VAL A 83 -21.09 2.31 0.98
C VAL A 83 -20.03 1.81 1.95
N GLU A 84 -19.46 0.66 1.63
CA GLU A 84 -18.36 0.06 2.38
C GLU A 84 -17.02 0.66 1.91
N VAL A 85 -16.20 1.10 2.86
CA VAL A 85 -14.85 1.58 2.60
C VAL A 85 -13.83 0.83 3.44
N SER A 86 -12.63 0.69 2.89
CA SER A 86 -11.42 0.26 3.60
C SER A 86 -10.35 1.34 3.45
N ALA A 87 -9.47 1.49 4.44
CA ALA A 87 -8.43 2.52 4.43
C ALA A 87 -7.05 1.90 4.21
N TYR A 88 -6.22 2.56 3.40
CA TYR A 88 -4.84 2.17 3.12
C TYR A 88 -3.91 3.34 3.40
N ALA A 89 -2.88 3.10 4.21
CA ALA A 89 -1.79 4.05 4.41
C ALA A 89 -0.70 3.78 3.38
N ALA A 90 -0.12 4.81 2.79
CA ALA A 90 0.95 4.68 1.81
C ALA A 90 1.94 5.83 1.84
N VAL A 91 3.21 5.54 1.55
CA VAL A 91 4.32 6.50 1.42
C VAL A 91 4.86 6.40 0.00
N ARG A 92 4.94 7.55 -0.67
CA ARG A 92 5.45 7.68 -2.04
C ARG A 92 6.59 8.68 -2.13
N SER A 93 7.47 8.51 -3.11
CA SER A 93 8.50 9.48 -3.45
C SER A 93 8.79 9.49 -4.96
N SER A 94 8.69 10.66 -5.58
CA SER A 94 9.12 10.85 -6.97
C SER A 94 10.64 10.69 -7.11
N LYS A 95 11.42 11.07 -6.08
CA LYS A 95 12.87 10.87 -6.06
C LYS A 95 13.22 9.38 -5.99
N PHE A 96 12.49 8.59 -5.21
CA PHE A 96 12.63 7.13 -5.23
C PHE A 96 12.33 6.55 -6.60
N LYS A 97 11.24 6.98 -7.26
CA LYS A 97 10.92 6.55 -8.63
C LYS A 97 12.05 6.84 -9.60
N SER A 98 12.60 8.05 -9.58
CA SER A 98 13.74 8.43 -10.41
C SER A 98 14.97 7.57 -10.13
N TRP A 99 15.23 7.27 -8.85
CA TRP A 99 16.31 6.37 -8.45
C TRP A 99 16.09 4.94 -8.98
N CYS A 100 14.92 4.34 -8.80
CA CYS A 100 14.62 3.01 -9.36
C CYS A 100 14.86 2.96 -10.88
N SER A 101 14.44 4.02 -11.60
CA SER A 101 14.69 4.14 -13.03
C SER A 101 16.18 4.24 -13.40
N SER A 102 16.99 5.02 -12.66
CA SER A 102 18.44 5.09 -12.90
C SER A 102 19.16 3.80 -12.52
N GLU A 103 18.64 3.10 -11.53
CA GLU A 103 19.20 1.83 -11.04
C GLU A 103 18.74 0.63 -11.88
N GLY A 104 17.94 0.82 -12.92
CA GLY A 104 17.48 -0.26 -13.79
C GLY A 104 16.67 -1.32 -13.06
N THR A 105 16.15 -1.02 -11.86
CA THR A 105 15.26 -1.94 -11.18
C THR A 105 13.96 -2.00 -11.95
N GLY A 106 13.43 -3.20 -12.20
CA GLY A 106 12.32 -3.45 -13.13
C GLY A 106 10.98 -2.81 -12.76
N TYR A 107 10.95 -2.01 -11.69
CA TYR A 107 9.76 -1.39 -11.14
C TYR A 107 10.01 0.10 -10.90
N ALA A 108 9.86 0.93 -11.95
CA ALA A 108 9.86 2.39 -11.85
C ALA A 108 8.62 2.89 -11.07
N ARG A 109 8.61 2.64 -9.77
CA ARG A 109 7.51 2.90 -8.86
C ARG A 109 7.85 4.04 -7.92
N ASP A 110 6.86 4.87 -7.63
CA ASP A 110 6.96 5.90 -6.60
C ASP A 110 6.59 5.36 -5.21
N LEU A 111 6.06 4.15 -5.11
CA LEU A 111 5.58 3.56 -3.87
C LEU A 111 6.71 2.92 -3.06
N LEU A 112 7.00 3.50 -1.88
CA LEU A 112 7.95 2.95 -0.91
C LEU A 112 7.29 1.92 0.01
N TRP A 113 6.08 2.27 0.48
CA TRP A 113 5.37 1.48 1.47
C TRP A 113 3.86 1.67 1.30
N SER A 114 3.09 0.60 1.50
CA SER A 114 1.64 0.66 1.59
C SER A 114 1.11 -0.52 2.40
N ARG A 115 0.07 -0.28 3.19
CA ARG A 115 -0.67 -1.34 3.89
C ARG A 115 -2.12 -0.94 4.11
N GLN A 116 -3.02 -1.92 4.15
CA GLN A 116 -4.37 -1.71 4.67
C GLN A 116 -4.27 -1.45 6.18
N VAL A 117 -5.03 -0.47 6.68
CA VAL A 117 -4.86 0.08 8.02
C VAL A 117 -5.08 -0.94 9.14
N GLY A 118 -6.02 -1.88 8.99
CA GLY A 118 -6.27 -2.94 9.96
C GLY A 118 -5.13 -3.96 10.09
N TYR A 119 -4.32 -4.12 9.04
CA TYR A 119 -3.07 -4.89 9.10
C TYR A 119 -1.88 -4.14 9.73
N LEU A 120 -2.10 -2.92 10.24
CA LEU A 120 -1.08 -2.18 11.01
C LEU A 120 -1.24 -2.39 12.52
N GLY A 121 -2.38 -2.92 12.95
CA GLY A 121 -2.66 -3.23 14.35
C GLY A 121 -2.27 -4.67 14.70
N GLY A 122 -2.10 -4.95 16.00
CA GLY A 122 -1.71 -6.28 16.47
C GLY A 122 -2.67 -7.42 16.13
N ALA A 123 -3.94 -7.11 15.87
CA ALA A 123 -4.95 -8.09 15.45
C ALA A 123 -4.79 -8.56 14.00
N ASN A 124 -4.12 -7.78 13.14
CA ASN A 124 -3.94 -8.09 11.72
C ASN A 124 -5.24 -8.43 10.96
N ASP A 125 -6.31 -7.68 11.25
CA ASP A 125 -7.62 -7.91 10.65
C ASP A 125 -7.91 -6.94 9.49
N TYR A 126 -8.64 -7.42 8.49
CA TYR A 126 -9.11 -6.56 7.40
C TYR A 126 -10.31 -5.74 7.86
N ILE A 127 -10.07 -4.47 8.20
CA ILE A 127 -11.13 -3.56 8.69
C ILE A 127 -11.86 -2.86 7.54
N LYS A 128 -13.18 -2.72 7.70
CA LYS A 128 -14.06 -1.98 6.80
C LYS A 128 -15.07 -1.16 7.60
N TRP A 129 -15.50 -0.05 7.03
CA TRP A 129 -16.49 0.86 7.60
C TRP A 129 -17.69 0.98 6.67
N GLN A 130 -18.89 1.00 7.24
CA GLN A 130 -20.15 1.10 6.50
C GLN A 130 -20.72 2.52 6.56
N LEU A 131 -20.48 3.31 5.51
CA LEU A 131 -20.87 4.73 5.48
C LEU A 131 -22.24 4.97 4.82
N GLY A 132 -22.86 3.93 4.27
CA GLY A 132 -24.12 4.03 3.56
C GLY A 132 -25.30 4.44 4.45
N ASP A 133 -25.32 3.96 5.70
CA ASP A 133 -26.39 4.25 6.65
C ASP A 133 -26.16 5.58 7.38
N LYS A 134 -27.05 6.55 7.15
CA LYS A 134 -26.99 7.88 7.78
C LYS A 134 -27.04 7.85 9.31
N LEU A 135 -27.76 6.88 9.90
CA LEU A 135 -27.92 6.81 11.36
C LEU A 135 -26.61 6.42 12.05
N HIS A 136 -25.85 5.52 11.43
CA HIS A 136 -24.60 4.99 11.97
C HIS A 136 -23.34 5.69 11.40
N ARG A 137 -23.48 6.46 10.31
CA ARG A 137 -22.36 7.12 9.59
C ARG A 137 -21.44 7.90 10.52
N ALA A 138 -21.99 8.67 11.46
CA ALA A 138 -21.17 9.47 12.37
C ALA A 138 -20.30 8.59 13.29
N ALA A 139 -20.83 7.46 13.77
CA ALA A 139 -20.08 6.50 14.58
C ALA A 139 -18.98 5.82 13.76
N GLU A 140 -19.30 5.40 12.54
CA GLU A 140 -18.36 4.78 11.60
C GLU A 140 -17.22 5.74 11.20
N LEU A 141 -17.51 7.01 10.96
CA LEU A 141 -16.51 8.03 10.68
C LEU A 141 -15.62 8.34 11.89
N ASN A 142 -16.19 8.32 13.10
CA ASN A 142 -15.43 8.46 14.34
C ASN A 142 -14.48 7.28 14.55
N ASP A 143 -14.97 6.06 14.38
CA ASP A 143 -14.16 4.85 14.50
C ASP A 143 -13.03 4.83 13.46
N LEU A 144 -13.34 5.15 12.20
CA LEU A 144 -12.33 5.31 11.15
C LEU A 144 -11.29 6.37 11.51
N CYS A 145 -11.72 7.55 11.96
CA CYS A 145 -10.82 8.63 12.35
C CYS A 145 -9.90 8.21 13.50
N LEU A 146 -10.47 7.62 14.56
CA LEU A 146 -9.72 7.13 15.71
C LEU A 146 -8.73 6.03 15.31
N THR A 147 -9.15 5.09 14.47
CA THR A 147 -8.29 4.03 13.95
C THR A 147 -7.13 4.63 13.17
N LEU A 148 -7.39 5.60 12.29
CA LEU A 148 -6.33 6.28 11.54
C LEU A 148 -5.36 7.02 12.47
N GLN A 149 -5.86 7.72 13.49
CA GLN A 149 -5.02 8.43 14.47
C GLN A 149 -4.12 7.49 15.28
N THR A 150 -4.65 6.34 15.68
CA THR A 150 -3.96 5.41 16.60
C THR A 150 -3.06 4.39 15.89
N THR A 151 -3.35 4.04 14.63
CA THR A 151 -2.61 2.99 13.90
C THR A 151 -1.91 3.52 12.64
N ALA A 152 -2.62 4.27 11.80
CA ALA A 152 -2.10 4.70 10.51
C ALA A 152 -1.10 5.87 10.64
N LEU A 153 -1.42 6.90 11.43
CA LEU A 153 -0.56 8.07 11.58
C LEU A 153 0.82 7.73 12.19
N PRO A 154 0.92 6.97 13.31
CA PRO A 154 2.22 6.56 13.83
C PRO A 154 3.02 5.74 12.82
N SER A 155 2.32 4.95 11.99
CA SER A 155 2.96 4.19 10.94
C SER A 155 3.48 5.04 9.81
N LEU A 156 2.75 6.07 9.39
CA LEU A 156 3.22 7.03 8.41
C LEU A 156 4.39 7.86 8.95
N ASP A 157 4.35 8.26 10.23
CA ASP A 157 5.39 9.05 10.88
C ASP A 157 6.72 8.30 10.99
N ALA A 158 6.69 6.98 11.17
CA ALA A 158 7.90 6.14 11.10
C ALA A 158 8.61 6.24 9.73
N TRP A 159 7.89 6.63 8.68
CA TRP A 159 8.41 6.83 7.32
C TRP A 159 8.43 8.33 6.94
N ALA A 160 8.46 9.26 7.90
CA ALA A 160 8.35 10.69 7.61
C ALA A 160 9.58 11.29 6.90
N THR A 161 10.76 10.70 7.10
CA THR A 161 12.02 11.18 6.51
C THR A 161 12.79 10.05 5.86
N LYS A 162 13.71 10.40 4.96
CA LYS A 162 14.57 9.44 4.28
C LYS A 162 15.44 8.66 5.27
N GLU A 163 15.93 9.33 6.31
CA GLU A 163 16.78 8.74 7.36
C GLU A 163 15.99 7.73 8.22
N ALA A 164 14.70 7.98 8.45
CA ALA A 164 13.84 7.09 9.22
C ALA A 164 13.51 5.78 8.50
N ILE A 165 13.59 5.76 7.15
CA ILE A 165 13.22 4.60 6.32
C ILE A 165 14.00 3.37 6.71
N ALA A 166 15.31 3.45 6.93
CA ALA A 166 16.12 2.29 7.30
C ALA A 166 15.59 1.59 8.56
N THR A 167 15.24 2.39 9.56
CA THR A 167 14.66 1.88 10.82
C THR A 167 13.26 1.33 10.59
N ALA A 168 12.43 2.01 9.81
CA ALA A 168 11.06 1.61 9.53
C ALA A 168 10.97 0.31 8.72
N VAL A 169 11.81 0.19 7.70
CA VAL A 169 11.98 -1.00 6.86
C VAL A 169 12.39 -2.20 7.71
N PHE A 170 13.36 -2.02 8.62
CA PHE A 170 13.82 -3.13 9.45
C PHE A 170 12.79 -3.57 10.50
N ARG A 171 12.06 -2.63 11.09
CA ARG A 171 11.08 -2.93 12.15
C ARG A 171 9.77 -3.54 11.65
N ARG A 172 9.47 -3.44 10.35
CA ARG A 172 8.18 -3.86 9.79
C ARG A 172 8.33 -5.08 8.91
N THR A 173 8.07 -6.24 9.51
CA THR A 173 7.97 -7.55 8.83
C THR A 173 6.74 -7.70 7.94
N GLU A 174 5.83 -6.71 7.95
CA GLU A 174 4.58 -6.65 7.17
C GLU A 174 4.77 -6.41 5.66
N LEU A 175 6.01 -6.33 5.19
CA LEU A 175 6.34 -6.05 3.79
C LEU A 175 6.70 -7.35 3.08
N ASP A 176 5.75 -7.84 2.30
CA ASP A 176 5.75 -9.20 1.74
C ASP A 176 6.80 -9.44 0.64
N ARG A 177 7.55 -8.40 0.23
CA ARG A 177 8.53 -8.45 -0.87
C ARG A 177 9.90 -7.95 -0.43
N ILE A 178 10.85 -8.86 -0.33
CA ILE A 178 12.23 -8.58 0.10
C ILE A 178 12.95 -7.59 -0.81
N ASP A 179 12.81 -7.71 -2.13
CA ASP A 179 13.41 -6.78 -3.08
C ASP A 179 12.92 -5.35 -2.86
N TRP A 180 11.65 -5.20 -2.49
CA TRP A 180 11.07 -3.89 -2.22
C TRP A 180 11.65 -3.24 -0.96
N LEU A 181 11.89 -4.05 0.08
CA LEU A 181 12.55 -3.60 1.31
C LEU A 181 13.99 -3.20 1.06
N MET A 182 14.71 -4.01 0.29
CA MET A 182 16.09 -3.73 -0.11
C MET A 182 16.18 -2.44 -0.93
N GLU A 183 15.29 -2.21 -1.90
CA GLU A 183 15.25 -0.95 -2.67
C GLU A 183 15.07 0.27 -1.75
N ALA A 184 14.14 0.21 -0.80
CA ALA A 184 13.92 1.31 0.14
C ALA A 184 15.12 1.56 1.07
N ALA A 185 15.75 0.49 1.56
CA ALA A 185 16.96 0.57 2.39
C ALA A 185 18.15 1.13 1.60
N LEU A 186 18.37 0.67 0.37
CA LEU A 186 19.45 1.15 -0.50
C LEU A 186 19.23 2.61 -0.91
N TRP A 187 18.01 2.98 -1.27
CA TRP A 187 17.68 4.37 -1.62
C TRP A 187 17.92 5.33 -0.44
N SER A 188 17.61 4.90 0.78
CA SER A 188 17.90 5.66 2.01
C SER A 188 19.39 5.68 2.41
N GLY A 189 20.25 4.96 1.69
CA GLY A 189 21.69 4.88 1.96
C GLY A 189 22.06 3.84 3.02
N ALA A 190 21.12 3.01 3.45
CA ALA A 190 21.30 2.02 4.50
C ALA A 190 21.69 0.64 3.95
N THR A 191 22.85 0.56 3.31
CA THR A 191 23.38 -0.68 2.69
C THR A 191 23.41 -1.86 3.66
N ALA A 192 23.88 -1.64 4.90
CA ALA A 192 23.92 -2.68 5.93
C ALA A 192 22.51 -3.19 6.32
N THR A 193 21.49 -2.35 6.21
CA THR A 193 20.10 -2.77 6.44
C THR A 193 19.61 -3.66 5.29
N ALA A 194 19.92 -3.31 4.04
CA ALA A 194 19.57 -4.12 2.89
C ALA A 194 20.25 -5.51 2.92
N GLU A 195 21.52 -5.56 3.31
CA GLU A 195 22.29 -6.80 3.48
C GLU A 195 21.68 -7.69 4.57
N ARG A 196 21.39 -7.12 5.74
CA ARG A 196 20.74 -7.85 6.83
C ARG A 196 19.37 -8.40 6.44
N LEU A 197 18.55 -7.60 5.76
CA LEU A 197 17.24 -8.02 5.27
C LEU A 197 17.34 -9.24 4.34
N LEU A 198 18.28 -9.20 3.40
CA LEU A 198 18.55 -10.33 2.51
C LEU A 198 18.95 -11.56 3.32
N GLY A 199 19.84 -11.40 4.30
CA GLY A 199 20.27 -12.48 5.18
C GLY A 199 19.13 -13.10 5.96
N GLU A 200 18.33 -12.30 6.67
CA GLU A 200 17.18 -12.77 7.44
C GLU A 200 16.12 -13.45 6.56
N HIS A 201 15.88 -12.92 5.36
CA HIS A 201 14.93 -13.52 4.42
C HIS A 201 15.37 -14.91 3.95
N LEU A 202 16.65 -15.07 3.61
CA LEU A 202 17.21 -16.34 3.17
C LEU A 202 17.27 -17.38 4.30
N LEU A 203 17.60 -16.95 5.52
CA LEU A 203 17.55 -17.81 6.71
C LEU A 203 16.12 -18.30 7.00
N ALA A 204 15.12 -17.43 6.84
CA ALA A 204 13.72 -17.79 7.02
C ALA A 204 13.16 -18.66 5.87
N ASN A 205 13.78 -18.63 4.68
CA ASN A 205 13.34 -19.35 3.49
C ASN A 205 14.50 -20.15 2.86
N PRO A 206 15.00 -21.22 3.50
CA PRO A 206 16.21 -21.93 3.04
C PRO A 206 16.12 -22.48 1.61
N GLN A 207 14.91 -22.82 1.13
CA GLN A 207 14.71 -23.28 -0.24
C GLN A 207 15.04 -22.20 -1.29
N GLN A 208 14.92 -20.92 -0.93
CA GLN A 208 15.23 -19.80 -1.83
C GLN A 208 16.71 -19.44 -1.89
N VAL A 209 17.57 -20.05 -1.04
CA VAL A 209 19.02 -19.84 -1.06
C VAL A 209 19.62 -20.29 -2.38
N ALA A 210 19.24 -21.47 -2.86
CA ALA A 210 19.71 -22.02 -4.13
C ALA A 210 19.26 -21.16 -5.32
N ASP A 211 18.01 -20.72 -5.32
CA ASP A 211 17.45 -19.83 -6.34
C ASP A 211 18.18 -18.49 -6.37
N CYS A 212 18.45 -17.91 -5.19
CA CYS A 212 19.20 -16.67 -5.07
C CYS A 212 20.62 -16.82 -5.60
N ALA A 213 21.33 -17.91 -5.24
CA ALA A 213 22.69 -18.17 -5.72
C ALA A 213 22.75 -18.33 -7.24
N LEU A 214 21.77 -19.00 -7.85
CA LEU A 214 21.66 -19.14 -9.30
C LEU A 214 21.44 -17.79 -9.99
N GLU A 215 20.53 -16.96 -9.47
CA GLU A 215 20.28 -15.62 -9.99
C GLU A 215 21.51 -14.70 -9.83
N LEU A 216 22.23 -14.76 -8.70
CA LEU A 216 23.48 -14.04 -8.51
C LEU A 216 24.54 -14.42 -9.55
N ALA A 217 24.74 -15.72 -9.80
CA ALA A 217 25.67 -16.20 -10.80
C ALA A 217 25.30 -15.71 -12.20
N ARG A 218 24.01 -15.72 -12.53
CA ARG A 218 23.45 -15.20 -13.78
C ARG A 218 23.69 -13.69 -13.94
N PHE A 219 23.47 -12.88 -12.91
CA PHE A 219 23.70 -11.43 -13.02
C PHE A 219 25.18 -11.07 -13.11
N ARG A 220 26.05 -11.79 -12.40
CA ARG A 220 27.51 -11.63 -12.49
C ARG A 220 28.04 -11.97 -13.90
N SER A 221 27.49 -12.99 -14.55
CA SER A 221 27.92 -13.41 -15.90
C SER A 221 27.31 -12.57 -17.03
N SER A 222 26.11 -12.02 -16.83
CA SER A 222 25.40 -11.23 -17.84
C SER A 222 25.72 -9.74 -17.85
N GLY A 223 26.57 -9.25 -16.94
CA GLY A 223 26.95 -7.84 -16.88
C GLY A 223 25.80 -6.90 -16.52
N GLY A 224 24.79 -7.39 -15.77
CA GLY A 224 23.69 -6.55 -15.28
C GLY A 224 22.42 -6.55 -16.14
N ALA A 225 22.03 -7.71 -16.68
CA ALA A 225 20.71 -7.87 -17.30
C ALA A 225 19.57 -7.44 -16.35
N THR A 226 18.47 -6.94 -16.91
CA THR A 226 17.27 -6.54 -16.15
C THR A 226 16.74 -7.72 -15.32
N PRO A 227 16.36 -7.53 -14.05
CA PRO A 227 15.85 -8.62 -13.23
C PRO A 227 14.54 -9.19 -13.77
N LEU A 228 14.34 -10.50 -13.56
CA LEU A 228 13.04 -11.12 -13.79
C LEU A 228 12.02 -10.58 -12.78
N PRO A 229 10.70 -10.67 -13.07
CA PRO A 229 9.68 -10.11 -12.20
C PRO A 229 9.40 -10.99 -10.97
N SER A 230 10.42 -11.41 -10.24
CA SER A 230 10.32 -12.15 -8.97
C SER A 230 11.09 -11.43 -7.87
N ALA A 231 10.63 -11.58 -6.63
CA ALA A 231 11.26 -10.93 -5.47
C ALA A 231 12.70 -11.42 -5.27
N ILE A 232 12.97 -12.71 -5.50
CA ILE A 232 14.32 -13.26 -5.34
C ILE A 232 15.27 -12.81 -6.45
N SER A 233 14.80 -12.69 -7.69
CA SER A 233 15.60 -12.17 -8.81
C SER A 233 15.92 -10.68 -8.60
N GLY A 234 14.95 -9.89 -8.13
CA GLY A 234 15.17 -8.49 -7.75
C GLY A 234 16.18 -8.34 -6.60
N ALA A 235 16.07 -9.16 -5.55
CA ALA A 235 16.99 -9.14 -4.43
C ALA A 235 18.43 -9.52 -4.85
N ALA A 236 18.58 -10.57 -5.67
CA ALA A 236 19.88 -10.99 -6.22
C ALA A 236 20.49 -9.90 -7.11
N TYR A 237 19.69 -9.25 -7.96
CA TYR A 237 20.13 -8.12 -8.77
C TYR A 237 20.72 -6.99 -7.92
N LEU A 238 19.99 -6.57 -6.88
CA LEU A 238 20.44 -5.53 -5.95
C LEU A 238 21.71 -5.96 -5.21
N ALA A 239 21.80 -7.22 -4.78
CA ALA A 239 22.98 -7.74 -4.12
C ALA A 239 24.23 -7.68 -5.00
N VAL A 240 24.14 -8.04 -6.28
CA VAL A 240 25.27 -7.89 -7.22
C VAL A 240 25.59 -6.42 -7.46
N ARG A 241 24.58 -5.59 -7.74
CA ARG A 241 24.75 -4.19 -8.09
C ARG A 241 25.39 -3.36 -6.98
N TYR A 242 25.07 -3.67 -5.73
CA TYR A 242 25.55 -2.94 -4.55
C TYR A 242 26.63 -3.69 -3.74
N GLY A 243 27.09 -4.85 -4.22
CA GLY A 243 28.12 -5.64 -3.55
C GLY A 243 27.72 -6.16 -2.17
N LEU A 244 26.45 -6.53 -1.99
CA LEU A 244 25.95 -7.08 -0.72
C LEU A 244 26.42 -8.52 -0.53
N SER A 245 26.82 -8.89 0.69
CA SER A 245 27.21 -10.25 1.01
C SER A 245 25.98 -11.11 1.25
N LEU A 246 26.06 -12.38 0.86
CA LEU A 246 25.12 -13.39 1.35
C LEU A 246 25.54 -13.87 2.74
N PRO A 247 24.58 -14.24 3.60
CA PRO A 247 24.93 -15.00 4.80
C PRO A 247 25.66 -16.28 4.40
N GLN A 248 26.77 -16.58 5.09
CA GLN A 248 27.49 -17.84 4.96
C GLN A 248 26.75 -18.97 5.68
#